data_AF-A0AAU6Y1L4-F1
#
_entry.id   AF-A0AAU6Y1L4-F1
#
_cell.length_a   1.000
_cell.length_b   1.000
_cell.length_c   1.000
_cell.angle_alpha   90.00
_cell.angle_beta   90.00
_cell.angle_gamma   90.00
#
_symmetry.space_group_name_H-M   'P 1'
#
loop_
_entity.id
_entity.type
_entity.pdbx_description
1 polymer ?
#
loop_
_entity_poly.entity_id
_entity_poly.type
_entity_poly.pdbx_seq_one_letter_code
_entity_poly.pdbx_strand_id
1 'polypeptide(L)'
;MTQQEIDAGVAAVVEGRQIQIFTVDMELMIADGITLREAIRLAFQQMGVEVEFSGRGTHERGVVIDLDPDHMASLNLDPDLLRFGQTVVRVTA
;
A
#
# COMPACT_ATOMS: atom_id res chain seq x y z
N MET A 1 12.64 -5.92 2.05
CA MET A 1 12.11 -4.55 1.84
C MET A 1 12.57 -3.67 2.98
N THR A 2 13.17 -2.53 2.65
CA THR A 2 13.49 -1.42 3.55
C THR A 2 12.35 -0.40 3.54
N GLN A 3 12.34 0.54 4.49
CA GLN A 3 11.33 1.61 4.53
C GLN A 3 11.31 2.43 3.23
N GLN A 4 12.49 2.76 2.69
CA GLN A 4 12.61 3.49 1.43
C GLN A 4 11.99 2.73 0.24
N GLU A 5 12.15 1.40 0.19
CA GLU A 5 11.53 0.57 -0.86
C GLU A 5 10.00 0.53 -0.73
N ILE A 6 9.48 0.53 0.50
CA ILE A 6 8.04 0.60 0.78
C ILE A 6 7.48 1.93 0.29
N ASP A 7 8.08 3.04 0.71
CA ASP A 7 7.64 4.39 0.34
C ASP A 7 7.67 4.59 -1.18
N ALA A 8 8.73 4.14 -1.84
CA ALA A 8 8.85 4.21 -3.29
C ALA A 8 7.79 3.37 -4.02
N GLY A 9 7.47 2.18 -3.50
CA GLY A 9 6.43 1.31 -4.03
C GLY A 9 5.03 1.91 -3.88
N VAL A 10 4.72 2.46 -2.69
CA VAL A 10 3.45 3.13 -2.44
C VAL A 10 3.30 4.36 -3.33
N ALA A 11 4.33 5.21 -3.40
CA ALA A 11 4.35 6.37 -4.29
C ALA A 11 4.06 5.97 -5.75
N ALA A 12 4.71 4.91 -6.24
CA ALA A 12 4.48 4.42 -7.60
C ALA A 12 3.03 3.95 -7.83
N VAL A 13 2.37 3.37 -6.82
CA VAL A 13 0.96 2.96 -6.92
C VAL A 13 0.03 4.16 -6.93
N VAL A 14 0.18 5.10 -6.00
CA VAL A 14 -0.72 6.27 -5.89
C VAL A 14 -0.54 7.25 -7.06
N GLU A 15 0.65 7.30 -7.67
CA GLU A 15 0.94 8.09 -8.87
C GLU A 15 0.55 7.37 -10.18
N GLY A 16 -0.03 6.16 -10.10
CA GLY A 16 -0.44 5.38 -11.27
C GLY A 16 0.72 4.84 -12.12
N ARG A 17 1.97 4.91 -11.64
CA ARG A 17 3.14 4.32 -12.31
C ARG A 17 3.19 2.80 -12.16
N GLN A 18 2.56 2.28 -11.12
CA GLN A 18 2.38 0.86 -10.85
C GLN A 18 0.95 0.62 -10.38
N ILE A 19 0.46 -0.60 -10.56
CA ILE A 19 -0.88 -0.97 -10.08
C ILE A 19 -0.78 -1.61 -8.69
N GLN A 20 0.33 -2.32 -8.41
CA GLN A 20 0.48 -3.19 -7.25
C GLN A 20 1.92 -3.24 -6.75
N ILE A 21 2.06 -3.35 -5.43
CA ILE A 21 3.29 -3.75 -4.75
C ILE A 21 3.27 -5.27 -4.60
N PHE A 22 4.37 -5.92 -4.93
CA PHE A 22 4.56 -7.37 -4.73
C PHE A 22 5.50 -7.61 -3.56
N THR A 23 5.11 -8.51 -2.67
CA THR A 23 5.94 -8.95 -1.54
C THR A 23 5.91 -10.46 -1.40
N VAL A 24 6.86 -11.03 -0.66
CA VAL A 24 6.94 -12.47 -0.40
C VAL A 24 6.19 -12.89 0.86
N ASP A 25 6.14 -12.02 1.87
CA ASP A 25 5.50 -12.29 3.16
C ASP A 25 5.25 -10.96 3.90
N MET A 26 4.02 -10.71 4.34
CA MET A 26 3.65 -9.47 5.03
C MET A 26 3.99 -9.49 6.54
N GLU A 27 4.31 -10.64 7.10
CA GLU A 27 4.70 -10.79 8.51
C GLU A 27 6.21 -10.55 8.72
N LEU A 28 6.95 -10.22 7.66
CA LEU A 28 8.36 -9.86 7.77
C LEU A 28 8.54 -8.61 8.62
N MET A 29 9.38 -8.71 9.65
CA MET A 29 9.75 -7.58 10.49
C MET A 29 10.71 -6.65 9.75
N ILE A 30 10.47 -5.35 9.90
CA ILE A 30 11.32 -4.27 9.38
C ILE A 30 11.98 -3.51 10.54
N ALA A 31 12.91 -2.61 10.21
CA ALA A 31 13.87 -2.02 11.15
C ALA A 31 13.22 -1.34 12.38
N ASP A 32 11.98 -0.86 12.26
CA ASP A 32 11.25 -0.18 13.33
C ASP A 32 10.44 -1.13 14.24
N GLY A 33 10.59 -2.44 14.08
CA GLY A 33 9.89 -3.43 14.92
C GLY A 33 8.41 -3.61 14.60
N ILE A 34 7.98 -3.13 13.44
CA ILE A 34 6.66 -3.37 12.86
C ILE A 34 6.74 -4.40 11.75
N THR A 35 5.63 -5.04 11.42
CA THR A 35 5.52 -5.93 10.27
C THR A 35 5.51 -5.14 8.96
N LEU A 36 5.89 -5.80 7.86
CA LEU A 36 5.80 -5.22 6.51
C LEU A 36 4.36 -4.80 6.19
N ARG A 37 3.37 -5.59 6.64
CA ARG A 37 1.94 -5.24 6.57
C ARG A 37 1.66 -3.86 7.17
N GLU A 38 2.13 -3.64 8.38
CA GLU A 38 1.91 -2.40 9.13
C GLU A 38 2.60 -1.22 8.44
N ALA A 39 3.84 -1.36 7.99
CA ALA A 39 4.49 -0.25 7.28
C ALA A 39 3.84 0.08 5.95
N ILE A 40 3.41 -0.93 5.17
CA ILE A 40 2.70 -0.65 3.91
C ILE A 40 1.37 0.07 4.21
N ARG A 41 0.63 -0.36 5.24
CA ARG A 41 -0.60 0.32 5.67
C ARG A 41 -0.32 1.78 6.03
N LEU A 42 0.69 2.04 6.88
CA LEU A 42 1.06 3.38 7.30
C LEU A 42 1.50 4.25 6.12
N ALA A 43 2.30 3.70 5.20
CA ALA A 43 2.74 4.42 4.01
C ALA A 43 1.56 4.81 3.10
N PHE A 44 0.59 3.92 2.86
CA PHE A 44 -0.63 4.29 2.12
C PHE A 44 -1.46 5.35 2.87
N GLN A 45 -1.61 5.21 4.19
CA GLN A 45 -2.36 6.16 5.00
C GLN A 45 -1.74 7.57 4.95
N GLN A 46 -0.42 7.69 4.94
CA GLN A 46 0.27 8.98 4.76
C GLN A 46 0.00 9.63 3.40
N MET A 47 -0.41 8.85 2.40
CA MET A 47 -0.79 9.33 1.07
C MET A 47 -2.31 9.53 0.94
N GLY A 48 -3.09 9.40 2.01
CA GLY A 48 -4.55 9.56 1.98
C GLY A 48 -5.30 8.35 1.46
N VAL A 49 -4.69 7.16 1.55
CA VAL A 49 -5.30 5.90 1.08
C VAL A 49 -5.40 4.93 2.25
N GLU A 50 -6.60 4.46 2.56
CA GLU A 50 -6.76 3.37 3.52
C GLU A 50 -6.74 2.02 2.83
N VAL A 51 -5.87 1.13 3.32
CA VAL A 51 -5.70 -0.21 2.78
C VAL A 51 -5.99 -1.24 3.86
N GLU A 52 -6.88 -2.18 3.53
CA GLU A 52 -7.17 -3.33 4.37
C GLU A 52 -6.58 -4.62 3.79
N PHE A 53 -6.01 -5.41 4.68
CA PHE A 53 -5.41 -6.68 4.32
C PHE A 53 -6.36 -7.83 4.60
N SER A 54 -6.46 -8.75 3.64
CA SER A 54 -7.28 -9.96 3.77
C SER A 54 -6.61 -11.14 3.08
N GLY A 55 -7.00 -12.35 3.48
CA GLY A 55 -6.43 -13.60 2.99
C GLY A 55 -5.36 -14.17 3.93
N ARG A 56 -4.70 -15.23 3.49
CA ARG A 56 -3.60 -15.90 4.21
C ARG A 56 -2.58 -16.46 3.22
N GLY A 57 -1.30 -16.40 3.57
CA GLY A 57 -0.20 -16.93 2.74
C GLY A 57 -0.22 -16.30 1.34
N THR A 58 -0.18 -17.13 0.29
CA THR A 58 -0.16 -16.67 -1.11
C THR A 58 -1.44 -15.97 -1.57
N HIS A 59 -2.54 -16.09 -0.82
CA HIS A 59 -3.80 -15.41 -1.13
C HIS A 59 -3.94 -14.07 -0.41
N GLU A 60 -2.92 -13.67 0.33
CA GLU A 60 -2.92 -12.42 1.05
C GLU A 60 -2.76 -11.22 0.11
N ARG A 61 -3.60 -10.22 0.33
CA ARG A 61 -3.68 -9.01 -0.50
C ARG A 61 -4.07 -7.79 0.32
N GLY A 62 -3.56 -6.64 -0.08
CA GLY A 62 -3.98 -5.33 0.41
C GLY A 62 -4.93 -4.69 -0.60
N VAL A 63 -6.08 -4.22 -0.11
CA VAL A 63 -7.16 -3.68 -0.92
C VAL A 63 -7.51 -2.27 -0.44
N VAL A 64 -7.69 -1.34 -1.38
CA VAL A 64 -8.17 0.02 -1.07
C VAL A 64 -9.58 -0.05 -0.49
N ILE A 65 -9.75 0.44 0.72
CA ILE A 65 -11.05 0.51 1.42
C ILE A 65 -11.55 1.94 1.61
N ASP A 66 -10.65 2.93 1.62
CA ASP A 66 -11.00 4.34 1.66
C ASP A 66 -9.96 5.22 0.95
N LEU A 67 -10.40 6.41 0.55
CA LEU A 67 -9.58 7.47 -0.03
C LEU A 67 -9.97 8.80 0.62
N ASP A 68 -8.97 9.60 0.99
CA ASP A 68 -9.13 10.99 1.42
C ASP A 68 -8.71 11.92 0.26
N PRO A 69 -9.67 12.38 -0.57
CA PRO A 69 -9.35 13.17 -1.75
C PRO A 69 -8.75 14.53 -1.39
N ASP A 70 -9.13 15.11 -0.24
CA ASP A 70 -8.63 16.41 0.21
C ASP A 70 -7.16 16.31 0.61
N HIS A 71 -6.79 15.27 1.36
CA HIS A 71 -5.39 15.00 1.71
C HIS A 71 -4.56 14.64 0.46
N MET A 72 -5.07 13.79 -0.42
CA MET A 72 -4.40 13.46 -1.70
C MET A 72 -4.16 14.70 -2.56
N ALA A 73 -5.15 15.58 -2.70
CA ALA A 73 -5.03 16.82 -3.46
C ALA A 73 -3.99 17.77 -2.84
N SER A 74 -3.87 17.81 -1.51
CA SER A 74 -2.83 18.59 -0.82
C SER A 74 -1.40 18.13 -1.14
N LEU A 75 -1.25 16.86 -1.54
CA LEU A 75 0.00 16.23 -1.98
C LEU A 75 0.17 16.25 -3.51
N ASN A 76 -0.74 16.92 -4.23
CA ASN A 76 -0.78 16.96 -5.69
C ASN A 76 -0.91 15.57 -6.34
N LEU A 77 -1.65 14.67 -5.68
CA LEU A 77 -1.99 13.33 -6.17
C LEU A 77 -3.41 13.33 -6.77
N ASP A 78 -3.62 12.48 -7.76
CA ASP A 78 -4.92 12.31 -8.40
C ASP A 78 -5.66 11.11 -7.78
N PRO A 79 -6.72 11.32 -6.98
CA PRO A 79 -7.50 10.22 -6.38
C PRO A 79 -8.20 9.35 -7.43
N ASP A 80 -8.40 9.83 -8.65
CA ASP A 80 -9.05 9.04 -9.71
C ASP A 80 -8.18 7.90 -10.26
N LEU A 81 -6.90 7.86 -9.91
CA LEU A 81 -6.00 6.75 -10.24
C LEU A 81 -6.25 5.50 -9.39
N LEU A 82 -7.01 5.63 -8.30
CA LEU A 82 -7.35 4.55 -7.39
C LEU A 82 -8.86 4.32 -7.35
N ARG A 83 -9.24 3.07 -7.08
CA ARG A 83 -10.64 2.65 -6.93
C ARG A 83 -10.84 1.85 -5.65
N PHE A 84 -11.97 2.05 -4.99
CA PHE A 84 -12.41 1.18 -3.91
C PHE A 84 -12.45 -0.28 -4.36
N GLY A 85 -11.95 -1.19 -3.52
CA GLY A 85 -11.83 -2.61 -3.85
C GLY A 85 -10.64 -2.97 -4.75
N GLN A 86 -9.84 -1.98 -5.19
CA GLN A 86 -8.62 -2.25 -5.95
C GLN A 86 -7.59 -2.95 -5.09
N THR A 87 -7.06 -4.08 -5.58
CA THR A 87 -5.91 -4.73 -4.96
C THR A 87 -4.65 -3.94 -5.30
N VAL A 88 -3.95 -3.43 -4.28
CA VAL A 88 -2.72 -2.62 -4.38
C VAL A 88 -1.50 -3.30 -3.77
N VAL A 89 -1.69 -4.41 -3.03
CA VAL A 89 -0.61 -5.25 -2.52
C VAL A 89 -0.93 -6.71 -2.80
N ARG A 90 0.06 -7.49 -3.26
CA ARG A 90 -0.06 -8.93 -3.44
C ARG A 90 1.14 -9.68 -2.86
N VAL A 91 0.86 -10.81 -2.23
CA VAL A 91 1.89 -11.80 -1.95
C VAL A 91 2.16 -12.65 -3.20
N THR A 92 3.42 -12.76 -3.59
CA THR A 92 3.90 -13.65 -4.64
C THR A 92 4.80 -14.70 -4.02
N ALA A 93 4.51 -15.97 -4.35
CA ALA A 93 5.34 -17.11 -3.97
C ALA A 93 6.64 -17.18 -4.77
#